data_AF-O60420-F1
#
_entry.id   AF-O60420-F1
#
_cell.length_a   1.000
_cell.length_b   1.000
_cell.length_c   1.000
_cell.angle_alpha   90.00
_cell.angle_beta   90.00
_cell.angle_gamma   90.00
#
_symmetry.space_group_name_H-M   'P 1'
#
loop_
_entity.id
_entity.type
_entity.pdbx_description
1 polymer ?
#
loop_
_entity_poly.entity_id
_entity_poly.type
_entity_poly.pdbx_seq_one_letter_code
_entity_poly.pdbx_strand_id
1 'polypeptide(L)'
;GAYGPEHWVTSSVSCGGRHQSPIDILDQYARVGEEYQELQLDGFDNESSNKTWMKNTGKTVAILLKDDYFVSGAGLPGRFKAEKVEFHWGHSNGSAGSEHSINGRRFPVEMQIFFYNPDDFDSFQTAISENRIIGAMAIFFQ
;
A
#
# COMPACT_ATOMS: atom_id res chain seq x y z
N GLY A 1 18.18 -3.56 -15.54
CA GLY A 1 19.28 -2.57 -15.50
C GLY A 1 20.14 -2.84 -14.27
N ALA A 2 21.37 -2.32 -14.19
CA ALA A 2 22.32 -2.71 -13.12
C ALA A 2 21.82 -2.51 -11.68
N TYR A 3 20.86 -1.61 -11.46
CA TYR A 3 20.20 -1.34 -10.17
C TYR A 3 18.69 -1.69 -10.18
N GLY A 4 18.30 -2.64 -11.03
CA GLY A 4 16.91 -3.11 -11.16
C GLY A 4 16.48 -4.09 -10.06
N PRO A 5 15.20 -4.52 -10.06
CA PRO A 5 14.64 -5.36 -9.00
C PRO A 5 15.43 -6.63 -8.69
N GLU A 6 15.96 -7.33 -9.70
CA GLU A 6 16.77 -8.54 -9.49
C GLU A 6 18.07 -8.30 -8.70
N HIS A 7 18.52 -7.05 -8.61
CA HIS A 7 19.77 -6.66 -7.95
C HIS A 7 19.57 -5.92 -6.63
N TRP A 8 18.33 -5.57 -6.25
CA TRP A 8 18.05 -4.80 -5.02
C TRP A 8 18.58 -5.47 -3.75
N VAL A 9 18.55 -6.81 -3.70
CA VAL A 9 19.10 -7.60 -2.58
C VAL A 9 20.57 -7.26 -2.25
N THR A 10 21.34 -6.82 -3.25
CA THR A 10 22.76 -6.46 -3.10
C THR A 10 22.96 -5.27 -2.16
N SER A 11 22.02 -4.33 -2.13
CA SER A 11 22.09 -3.11 -1.31
C SER A 11 21.01 -3.04 -0.22
N SER A 12 20.02 -3.93 -0.28
CA SER A 12 18.92 -4.02 0.68
C SER A 12 18.56 -5.49 0.86
N VAL A 13 19.22 -6.16 1.79
CA VAL A 13 19.14 -7.63 1.98
C VAL A 13 17.71 -8.14 2.14
N SER A 14 16.83 -7.33 2.76
CA SER A 14 15.41 -7.66 2.95
C SER A 14 14.66 -7.88 1.64
N CYS A 15 15.09 -7.31 0.51
CA CYS A 15 14.50 -7.53 -0.81
C CYS A 15 14.66 -8.97 -1.31
N GLY A 16 15.57 -9.76 -0.73
CA GLY A 16 15.74 -11.20 -0.99
C GLY A 16 14.95 -12.10 -0.03
N GLY A 17 14.04 -11.53 0.76
CA GLY A 17 13.24 -12.27 1.74
C GLY A 17 12.25 -13.25 1.13
N ARG A 18 11.64 -14.10 1.96
CA ARG A 18 10.64 -15.10 1.54
C ARG A 18 9.19 -14.61 1.64
N HIS A 19 8.98 -13.46 2.28
CA HIS A 19 7.68 -12.82 2.43
C HIS A 19 7.78 -11.44 1.78
N GLN A 20 7.84 -11.42 0.45
CA GLN A 20 7.88 -10.20 -0.35
C GLN A 20 6.54 -9.95 -1.02
N SER A 21 6.24 -8.68 -1.25
CA SER A 21 5.17 -8.22 -2.12
C SER A 21 5.80 -7.63 -3.40
N PRO A 22 5.05 -7.52 -4.51
CA PRO A 22 3.65 -7.97 -4.70
C PRO A 22 3.52 -9.48 -4.90
N ILE A 23 2.28 -9.96 -4.96
CA ILE A 23 1.93 -11.36 -5.29
C ILE A 23 0.73 -11.45 -6.23
N ASP A 24 0.58 -12.62 -6.87
CA ASP A 24 -0.67 -13.01 -7.51
C ASP A 24 -1.59 -13.70 -6.48
N ILE A 25 -2.80 -13.16 -6.31
CA ILE A 25 -3.81 -13.73 -5.42
C ILE A 25 -4.66 -14.71 -6.24
N LEU A 26 -4.45 -15.99 -5.98
CA LEU A 26 -5.27 -17.07 -6.52
C LEU A 26 -6.49 -17.28 -5.63
N ASP A 27 -7.65 -16.80 -6.08
CA ASP A 27 -8.91 -16.75 -5.32
C ASP A 27 -9.30 -18.11 -4.74
N GLN A 28 -9.15 -19.18 -5.52
CA GLN A 28 -9.44 -20.55 -5.10
C GLN A 28 -8.59 -21.07 -3.92
N TYR A 29 -7.46 -20.41 -3.63
CA TYR A 29 -6.58 -20.75 -2.51
C TYR A 29 -6.70 -19.75 -1.35
N ALA A 30 -7.53 -18.71 -1.48
CA ALA A 30 -7.79 -17.78 -0.40
C ALA A 30 -8.59 -18.47 0.71
N ARG A 31 -8.16 -18.29 1.97
CA ARG A 31 -8.93 -18.73 3.13
C ARG A 31 -9.96 -17.65 3.49
N VAL A 32 -11.22 -18.03 3.60
CA VAL A 32 -12.29 -17.17 4.11
C VAL A 32 -12.10 -16.97 5.61
N GLY A 33 -11.96 -15.71 6.04
CA GLY A 33 -11.85 -15.33 7.44
C GLY A 33 -13.18 -14.81 7.98
N GLU A 34 -14.04 -15.71 8.43
CA GLU A 34 -15.37 -15.38 8.97
C GLU A 34 -15.30 -14.64 10.33
N GLU A 35 -14.15 -14.71 11.00
CA GLU A 35 -13.89 -14.10 12.30
C GLU A 35 -13.56 -12.60 12.23
N TYR A 36 -13.30 -12.06 11.04
CA TYR A 36 -12.84 -10.68 10.90
C TYR A 36 -14.01 -9.69 10.97
N GLN A 37 -13.83 -8.67 11.80
CA GLN A 37 -14.72 -7.50 11.81
C GLN A 37 -14.70 -6.81 10.44
N GLU A 38 -15.82 -6.20 10.08
CA GLU A 38 -15.93 -5.37 8.88
C GLU A 38 -14.89 -4.26 8.87
N LEU A 39 -14.45 -3.88 7.67
CA LEU A 39 -13.56 -2.74 7.47
C LEU A 39 -14.28 -1.46 7.87
N GLN A 40 -13.75 -0.75 8.86
CA GLN A 40 -14.25 0.55 9.30
C GLN A 40 -13.33 1.65 8.77
N LEU A 41 -13.91 2.69 8.18
CA LEU A 41 -13.22 3.83 7.61
C LEU A 41 -13.66 5.11 8.31
N ASP A 42 -12.72 5.83 8.92
CA ASP A 42 -13.00 7.12 9.56
C ASP A 42 -12.34 8.25 8.77
N GLY A 43 -13.09 9.30 8.48
CA GLY A 43 -12.61 10.51 7.82
C GLY A 43 -12.52 10.44 6.29
N PHE A 44 -12.64 9.25 5.69
CA PHE A 44 -12.58 9.05 4.23
C PHE A 44 -13.72 9.72 3.44
N ASP A 45 -14.85 10.02 4.10
CA ASP A 45 -16.00 10.70 3.49
C ASP A 45 -15.88 12.24 3.53
N ASN A 46 -14.87 12.78 4.21
CA ASN A 46 -14.65 14.22 4.30
C ASN A 46 -13.82 14.72 3.10
N GLU A 47 -14.03 15.98 2.72
CA GLU A 47 -13.17 16.63 1.75
C GLU A 47 -11.74 16.80 2.30
N SER A 48 -10.74 16.48 1.49
CA SER A 48 -9.34 16.68 1.85
C SER A 48 -8.99 18.15 1.97
N SER A 49 -8.17 18.49 2.97
CA SER A 49 -7.61 19.82 3.16
C SER A 49 -6.73 20.27 1.98
N ASN A 50 -6.72 21.58 1.74
CA ASN A 50 -5.82 22.23 0.78
C ASN A 50 -4.33 22.16 1.15
N LYS A 51 -3.98 21.59 2.32
CA LYS A 51 -2.60 21.31 2.73
C LYS A 51 -2.07 20.02 2.12
N THR A 52 -2.96 19.10 1.69
CA THR A 52 -2.59 17.87 0.99
C THR A 52 -1.90 18.23 -0.33
N TRP A 53 -0.80 17.54 -0.63
CA TRP A 53 0.02 17.87 -1.79
C TRP A 53 0.58 16.63 -2.48
N MET A 54 0.94 16.81 -3.75
CA MET A 54 1.40 15.74 -4.63
C MET A 54 2.84 15.99 -5.09
N LYS A 55 3.61 14.92 -5.23
CA LYS A 55 5.01 14.93 -5.66
C LYS A 55 5.28 13.90 -6.74
N ASN A 56 5.94 14.31 -7.82
CA ASN A 56 6.64 13.36 -8.68
C ASN A 56 7.99 13.00 -8.03
N THR A 57 8.18 11.74 -7.66
CA THR A 57 9.41 11.24 -7.01
C THR A 57 10.45 10.76 -8.02
N GLY A 58 10.12 10.72 -9.31
CA GLY A 58 10.90 10.05 -10.35
C GLY A 58 10.70 8.53 -10.40
N LYS A 59 9.96 7.96 -9.43
CA LYS A 59 9.59 6.53 -9.37
C LYS A 59 8.09 6.31 -9.39
N THR A 60 7.35 7.21 -8.76
CA THR A 60 5.90 7.24 -8.68
C THR A 60 5.41 8.68 -8.53
N VAL A 61 4.10 8.88 -8.62
CA VAL A 61 3.43 10.06 -8.10
C VAL A 61 2.98 9.73 -6.67
N ALA A 62 3.41 10.53 -5.69
CA ALA A 62 3.04 10.35 -4.29
C ALA A 62 2.13 11.50 -3.83
N ILE A 63 1.03 11.19 -3.14
CA ILE A 63 0.18 12.17 -2.45
C ILE A 63 0.47 12.05 -0.96
N LEU A 64 0.86 13.15 -0.32
CA LEU A 64 1.07 13.18 1.13
C LEU A 64 -0.17 13.75 1.80
N LEU A 65 -0.84 12.91 2.58
CA LEU A 65 -2.09 13.24 3.24
C LEU A 65 -1.83 14.18 4.42
N LYS A 66 -2.71 15.16 4.62
CA LYS A 66 -2.61 16.13 5.73
C LYS A 66 -3.83 16.17 6.65
N ASP A 67 -4.79 15.31 6.40
CA ASP A 67 -5.94 15.08 7.27
C ASP A 67 -5.83 13.71 7.92
N ASP A 68 -6.70 13.48 8.90
CA ASP A 68 -6.72 12.25 9.66
C ASP A 68 -7.70 11.27 9.03
N TYR A 69 -7.15 10.26 8.35
CA TYR A 69 -7.89 9.12 7.81
C TYR A 69 -7.50 7.87 8.57
N PHE A 70 -8.48 7.12 9.08
CA PHE A 70 -8.21 5.90 9.84
C PHE A 70 -8.93 4.68 9.27
N VAL A 71 -8.29 3.54 9.44
CA VAL A 71 -8.83 2.22 9.11
C VAL A 71 -8.69 1.28 10.30
N SER A 72 -9.70 0.43 10.51
CA SER A 72 -9.67 -0.67 11.49
C SER A 72 -10.55 -1.83 11.02
N GLY A 73 -10.53 -2.95 11.75
CA GLY A 73 -11.20 -4.19 11.31
C GLY A 73 -10.37 -4.98 10.31
N ALA A 74 -10.99 -5.86 9.52
CA ALA A 74 -10.34 -6.71 8.51
C ALA A 74 -9.12 -7.52 9.02
N GLY A 75 -9.08 -7.83 10.32
CA GLY A 75 -7.96 -8.53 10.97
C GLY A 75 -6.73 -7.65 11.28
N LEU A 76 -6.80 -6.33 11.08
CA LEU A 76 -5.73 -5.40 11.46
C LEU A 76 -5.57 -5.33 13.00
N PRO A 77 -4.33 -5.31 13.52
CA PRO A 77 -4.07 -5.24 14.95
C PRO A 77 -4.25 -3.80 15.47
N GLY A 78 -5.50 -3.40 15.69
CA GLY A 78 -5.86 -2.07 16.17
C GLY A 78 -6.25 -1.10 15.05
N ARG A 79 -5.99 0.20 15.25
CA ARG A 79 -6.38 1.28 14.35
C ARG A 79 -5.15 1.83 13.64
N PHE A 80 -5.28 2.10 12.34
CA PHE A 80 -4.19 2.52 11.48
C PHE A 80 -4.53 3.86 10.83
N LYS A 81 -3.58 4.80 10.83
CA LYS A 81 -3.70 6.13 10.24
C LYS A 81 -3.01 6.20 8.88
N ALA A 82 -3.68 6.76 7.87
CA ALA A 82 -3.11 6.92 6.54
C ALA A 82 -2.04 8.03 6.50
N GLU A 83 -0.94 7.77 5.81
CA GLU A 83 0.17 8.72 5.64
C GLU A 83 0.25 9.25 4.20
N LYS A 84 0.26 8.33 3.23
CA LYS A 84 0.52 8.66 1.83
C LYS A 84 -0.16 7.68 0.88
N VAL A 85 -0.33 8.16 -0.36
CA VAL A 85 -0.79 7.38 -1.50
C VAL A 85 0.30 7.33 -2.56
N GLU A 86 0.54 6.17 -3.15
CA GLU A 86 1.43 6.00 -4.31
C GLU A 86 0.73 5.25 -5.44
N PHE A 87 1.19 5.43 -6.67
CA PHE A 87 0.57 4.85 -7.86
C PHE A 87 1.57 4.02 -8.67
N HIS A 88 1.06 2.95 -9.28
CA HIS A 88 1.78 2.10 -10.23
C HIS A 88 0.94 1.98 -11.51
N TRP A 89 1.57 2.12 -12.67
CA TRP A 89 0.87 2.16 -13.95
C TRP A 89 1.68 1.51 -15.07
N GLY A 90 0.98 1.09 -16.13
CA GLY A 90 1.59 0.49 -17.31
C GLY A 90 2.13 1.52 -18.31
N HIS A 91 2.63 1.05 -19.43
CA HIS A 91 3.27 1.93 -20.42
C HIS A 91 2.28 2.78 -21.23
N SER A 92 1.22 2.19 -21.78
CA SER A 92 0.32 2.87 -22.73
C SER A 92 -1.01 2.15 -22.91
N ASN A 93 -2.06 2.89 -23.28
CA ASN A 93 -3.39 2.35 -23.67
C ASN A 93 -3.99 1.38 -22.65
N GLY A 94 -3.84 1.66 -21.35
CA GLY A 94 -4.37 0.78 -20.30
C GLY A 94 -3.65 -0.56 -20.20
N SER A 95 -2.42 -0.69 -20.71
CA SER A 95 -1.59 -1.88 -20.50
C SER A 95 -1.39 -2.17 -19.02
N ALA A 96 -1.17 -3.44 -18.66
CA ALA A 96 -0.96 -3.90 -17.29
C ALA A 96 0.11 -3.08 -16.54
N GLY A 97 -0.30 -2.51 -15.40
CA GLY A 97 0.50 -1.62 -14.56
C GLY A 97 0.48 -1.95 -13.08
N SER A 98 -0.52 -2.68 -12.59
CA SER A 98 -0.64 -3.07 -11.18
C SER A 98 0.52 -3.95 -10.73
N GLU A 99 1.01 -3.76 -9.52
CA GLU A 99 2.03 -4.63 -8.93
C GLU A 99 1.42 -5.99 -8.60
N HIS A 100 0.28 -5.99 -7.92
CA HIS A 100 -0.51 -7.18 -7.61
C HIS A 100 -1.38 -7.63 -8.79
N SER A 101 -1.81 -8.88 -8.74
CA SER A 101 -2.80 -9.46 -9.64
C SER A 101 -3.80 -10.35 -8.90
N ILE A 102 -4.93 -10.62 -9.53
CA ILE A 102 -5.93 -11.60 -9.07
C ILE A 102 -6.11 -12.64 -10.17
N ASN A 103 -5.88 -13.91 -9.87
CA ASN A 103 -5.96 -15.02 -10.82
C ASN A 103 -5.16 -14.76 -12.11
N GLY A 104 -3.96 -14.19 -11.98
CA GLY A 104 -3.08 -13.80 -13.09
C GLY A 104 -3.52 -12.54 -13.84
N ARG A 105 -4.68 -11.94 -13.52
CA ARG A 105 -5.15 -10.70 -14.13
C ARG A 105 -4.52 -9.48 -13.46
N ARG A 106 -3.75 -8.73 -14.23
CA ARG A 106 -3.25 -7.39 -13.85
C ARG A 106 -4.19 -6.29 -14.32
N PHE A 107 -4.08 -5.13 -13.70
CA PHE A 107 -4.91 -3.95 -13.94
C PHE A 107 -4.07 -2.78 -14.49
N PRO A 108 -4.66 -1.84 -15.25
CA PRO A 108 -3.97 -0.67 -15.79
C PRO A 108 -3.23 0.17 -14.74
N VAL A 109 -3.84 0.38 -13.57
CA VAL A 109 -3.28 1.17 -12.46
C VAL A 109 -3.56 0.46 -11.14
N GLU A 110 -2.59 0.51 -10.24
CA GLU A 110 -2.76 0.19 -8.82
C GLU A 110 -2.42 1.42 -7.98
N MET A 111 -3.35 1.82 -7.11
CA MET A 111 -3.15 2.83 -6.09
C MET A 111 -2.90 2.14 -4.76
N GLN A 112 -1.83 2.51 -4.06
CA GLN A 112 -1.46 1.99 -2.75
C GLN A 112 -1.57 3.09 -1.69
N ILE A 113 -2.33 2.85 -0.63
CA ILE A 113 -2.42 3.75 0.54
C ILE A 113 -1.65 3.10 1.69
N PHE A 114 -0.72 3.84 2.29
CA PHE A 114 0.13 3.34 3.38
C PHE A 114 -0.31 3.90 4.73
N PHE A 115 -0.29 3.05 5.74
CA PHE A 115 -0.77 3.36 7.08
C PHE A 115 0.23 2.94 8.16
N TYR A 116 0.18 3.60 9.30
CA TYR A 116 0.89 3.19 10.52
C TYR A 116 -0.08 3.17 11.72
N ASN A 117 0.24 2.43 12.77
CA ASN A 117 -0.53 2.48 14.02
C ASN A 117 -0.08 3.70 14.85
N PRO A 118 -0.94 4.73 15.03
CA PRO A 118 -0.58 5.95 15.76
C PRO A 118 -0.54 5.78 17.28
N ASP A 119 -1.08 4.68 17.83
CA ASP A 119 -0.98 4.37 19.26
C ASP A 119 0.44 3.87 19.62
N ASP A 120 1.13 3.26 18.65
CA ASP A 120 2.48 2.71 18.81
C ASP A 120 3.58 3.69 18.36
N PHE A 121 3.31 4.56 17.39
CA PHE A 121 4.32 5.44 16.77
C PHE A 121 3.78 6.84 16.49
N ASP A 122 4.63 7.86 16.69
CA ASP A 122 4.27 9.25 16.38
C ASP A 122 4.24 9.54 14.86
N SER A 123 4.92 8.73 14.05
CA SER A 123 5.01 8.94 12.60
C SER A 123 5.18 7.63 11.82
N PHE A 124 4.77 7.66 10.54
CA PHE A 124 5.03 6.57 9.61
C PHE A 124 6.52 6.26 9.48
N GLN A 125 7.37 7.28 9.45
CA GLN A 125 8.82 7.08 9.32
C GLN A 125 9.41 6.35 10.54
N THR A 126 8.89 6.62 11.74
CA THR A 126 9.27 5.90 12.97
C THR A 126 8.83 4.45 12.91
N ALA A 127 7.59 4.17 12.46
CA ALA A 127 7.09 2.80 12.29
C ALA A 127 7.98 1.98 11.33
N ILE A 128 8.43 2.62 10.23
CA ILE A 128 9.38 2.02 9.28
C ILE A 128 10.75 1.79 9.94
N SER A 129 11.30 2.77 10.66
CA SER A 129 12.64 2.63 11.25
C SER A 129 12.71 1.60 12.37
N GLU A 130 11.63 1.45 13.14
CA GLU A 130 11.50 0.44 14.19
C GLU A 130 11.21 -0.97 13.61
N ASN A 131 11.02 -1.07 12.29
CA ASN A 131 10.72 -2.32 11.59
C ASN A 131 9.51 -3.07 12.20
N ARG A 132 8.46 -2.31 12.48
CA ARG A 132 7.20 -2.78 13.07
C ARG A 132 6.10 -2.81 12.00
N ILE A 133 4.90 -3.21 12.41
CA ILE A 133 3.78 -3.42 11.49
C ILE A 133 3.30 -2.08 10.91
N ILE A 134 3.20 -2.03 9.59
CA ILE A 134 2.47 -1.01 8.84
C ILE A 134 1.30 -1.67 8.11
N GLY A 135 0.29 -0.88 7.75
CA GLY A 135 -0.81 -1.31 6.90
C GLY A 135 -0.63 -0.79 5.48
N ALA A 136 -1.15 -1.51 4.49
CA ALA A 136 -1.26 -1.02 3.12
C ALA A 136 -2.59 -1.49 2.47
N MET A 137 -3.26 -0.59 1.76
CA MET A 137 -4.39 -0.93 0.89
C MET A 137 -3.95 -0.85 -0.57
N ALA A 138 -4.28 -1.85 -1.38
CA ALA A 138 -4.11 -1.83 -2.83
C ALA A 138 -5.48 -1.73 -3.53
N ILE A 139 -5.64 -0.75 -4.42
CA ILE A 139 -6.88 -0.47 -5.15
C ILE A 139 -6.57 -0.52 -6.65
N PHE A 140 -7.32 -1.34 -7.40
CA PHE A 140 -7.17 -1.47 -8.85
C PHE A 140 -8.12 -0.57 -9.62
N PHE A 141 -7.66 0.05 -10.71
CA PHE A 141 -8.50 0.83 -11.64
C PHE A 141 -8.72 0.05 -12.93
N GLN A 142 -9.90 0.17 -13.55
CA GLN A 142 -10.28 -0.53 -14.78
C GLN A 142 -11.17 0.32 -15.68
#